data_AF-A0A2T0FKD9-F1
#
_entry.id   AF-A0A2T0FKD9-F1
#
_cell.length_a   1.000
_cell.length_b   1.000
_cell.length_c   1.000
_cell.angle_alpha   90.00
_cell.angle_beta   90.00
_cell.angle_gamma   90.00
#
_symmetry.space_group_name_H-M   'P 1'
#
loop_
_entity.id
_entity.type
_entity.pdbx_description
1 polymer ?
#
loop_
_entity_poly.entity_id
_entity_poly.type
_entity_poly.pdbx_seq_one_letter_code
_entity_poly.pdbx_strand_id
1 'polypeptide(L)' 'MPQPLDMVRALLSEEILVKLRNNRELRGTLHGYDEHCNMVLGDVEETVFSFDDNNQIQKQTARSDMLLVRGDTVILIRQ' A
#
# COMPACT_ATOMS: atom_id res chain seq x y z
N MET A 1 -8.10 20.40 -15.77
CA MET A 1 -8.66 19.15 -15.21
C MET A 1 -7.58 18.54 -14.34
N PRO A 2 -7.83 18.29 -13.04
CA PRO A 2 -6.87 17.56 -12.23
C PRO A 2 -6.67 16.16 -12.82
N GLN A 3 -5.42 15.77 -12.99
CA GLN A 3 -5.05 14.43 -13.43
C GLN A 3 -5.08 13.48 -12.21
N PRO A 4 -5.31 12.17 -12.40
CA PRO A 4 -5.30 11.22 -11.29
C PRO A 4 -4.02 11.26 -10.44
N LEU A 5 -2.85 11.46 -11.06
CA LEU A 5 -1.59 11.62 -10.33
C LEU A 5 -1.50 12.89 -9.48
N ASP A 6 -2.30 13.92 -9.77
CA ASP A 6 -2.39 15.11 -8.92
C ASP A 6 -3.05 14.77 -7.58
N MET A 7 -3.95 13.78 -7.55
CA MET A 7 -4.55 13.29 -6.30
C MET A 7 -3.54 12.53 -5.47
N VAL A 8 -2.72 11.67 -6.10
CA VAL A 8 -1.63 10.97 -5.40
C VAL A 8 -0.59 11.95 -4.86
N ARG A 9 -0.29 13.03 -5.60
CA ARG A 9 0.60 14.10 -5.13
C ARG A 9 0.12 14.74 -3.84
N ALA A 10 -1.19 14.93 -3.71
CA ALA A 10 -1.79 15.53 -2.53
C ALA A 10 -1.69 14.64 -1.28
N LEU A 11 -1.35 13.36 -1.44
CA LEU A 11 -1.14 12.40 -0.35
C LEU A 11 0.32 12.29 0.10
N LEU A 12 1.25 13.06 -0.47
CA LEU A 12 2.65 13.05 -0.02
C LEU A 12 2.74 13.47 1.46
N SER A 13 3.55 12.73 2.22
CA SER A 13 3.71 12.85 3.67
C SER A 13 2.47 12.50 4.50
N GLU A 14 1.40 12.02 3.87
CA GLU A 14 0.22 11.49 4.56
C GLU A 14 0.33 9.97 4.72
N GLU A 15 -0.32 9.47 5.77
CA GLU A 15 -0.52 8.03 5.92
C GLU A 15 -1.60 7.56 4.94
N ILE A 16 -1.30 6.50 4.19
CA ILE A 16 -2.20 5.92 3.21
C ILE A 16 -2.33 4.42 3.41
N LEU A 17 -3.47 3.87 2.97
CA LEU A 17 -3.64 2.45 2.75
C LEU A 17 -3.49 2.13 1.26
N VAL A 18 -2.60 1.19 0.96
CA VAL A 18 -2.36 0.66 -0.38
C VAL A 18 -2.78 -0.79 -0.43
N LYS A 19 -3.73 -1.12 -1.29
CA LYS A 19 -4.11 -2.51 -1.57
C LYS A 19 -3.24 -3.05 -2.70
N LEU A 20 -2.57 -4.16 -2.45
CA LEU A 20 -1.78 -4.87 -3.41
C LEU A 20 -2.52 -6.12 -3.91
N ARG A 21 -2.02 -6.69 -5.01
CA ARG A 21 -2.38 -8.05 -5.45
C ARG A 21 -2.08 -9.08 -4.34
N ASN A 22 -2.69 -10.26 -4.46
CA ASN A 22 -2.44 -11.41 -3.59
C ASN A 22 -2.80 -11.16 -2.11
N ASN A 23 -3.96 -10.51 -1.88
CA ASN A 23 -4.54 -10.33 -0.55
C ASN A 23 -3.57 -9.68 0.43
N ARG A 24 -2.96 -8.57 0.02
CA ARG A 24 -1.98 -7.84 0.81
C ARG A 24 -2.36 -6.37 0.87
N GLU A 25 -2.28 -5.79 2.07
CA GLU A 25 -2.54 -4.38 2.32
C GLU A 25 -1.34 -3.78 3.05
N LEU A 26 -0.96 -2.57 2.67
CA LEU A 26 0.06 -1.79 3.35
C LEU A 26 -0.59 -0.54 3.92
N ARG A 27 -0.27 -0.19 5.16
CA ARG A 27 -0.58 1.10 5.78
C ARG A 27 0.73 1.78 6.13
N GLY A 28 0.98 2.98 5.61
CA GLY A 28 2.22 3.70 5.87
C GLY A 28 2.24 5.08 5.24
N THR A 29 3.28 5.86 5.54
CA THR A 29 3.43 7.24 5.07
C THR A 29 3.99 7.30 3.65
N LEU A 30 3.31 7.99 2.72
CA LEU A 30 3.79 8.12 1.35
C LEU A 30 4.96 9.13 1.25
N HIS A 31 6.16 8.64 1.00
CA HIS A 31 7.36 9.49 0.87
C HIS A 31 7.64 9.89 -0.59
N GLY A 32 7.19 9.09 -1.56
CA GLY A 32 7.42 9.36 -2.98
C GLY A 32 6.70 8.38 -3.89
N TYR A 33 6.51 8.79 -5.14
CA TYR A 33 5.89 7.97 -6.17
C TYR A 33 6.34 8.42 -7.57
N ASP A 34 6.06 7.60 -8.59
CA ASP A 34 6.29 7.92 -10.00
C ASP A 34 5.05 7.67 -10.88
N GLU A 35 5.19 7.86 -12.20
CA GLU A 35 4.12 7.67 -13.18
C GLU A 35 3.63 6.22 -13.32
N HIS A 36 4.44 5.25 -12.88
CA HIS A 36 4.10 3.83 -12.85
C HIS A 36 3.42 3.41 -11.55
N CYS A 37 3.19 4.35 -10.63
CA CYS A 37 2.73 4.11 -9.27
C CYS A 37 3.70 3.24 -8.45
N ASN A 38 5.00 3.23 -8.77
CA ASN A 38 5.98 2.78 -7.78
C ASN A 38 5.93 3.73 -6.58
N MET A 39 6.13 3.23 -5.36
CA MET A 39 6.00 4.04 -4.15
C MET A 39 7.11 3.77 -3.16
N VAL A 40 7.52 4.81 -2.44
CA VAL A 40 8.32 4.69 -1.22
C VAL A 40 7.39 4.97 -0.04
N LEU A 41 7.22 3.97 0.83
CA LEU A 41 6.43 4.09 2.05
C LEU A 41 7.34 4.04 3.27
N GLY A 42 7.10 4.90 4.25
CA GLY A 42 7.72 4.87 5.57
C GLY A 42 6.77 4.36 6.66
N ASP A 43 7.31 3.89 7.78
CA ASP A 43 6.55 3.43 8.96
C ASP A 43 5.42 2.44 8.60
N VAL A 44 5.78 1.40 7.84
CA VAL A 44 4.80 0.55 7.17
C VAL A 44 4.35 -0.59 8.08
N GLU A 45 3.03 -0.78 8.17
CA GLU A 45 2.38 -1.99 8.64
C GLU A 45 1.80 -2.76 7.44
N GLU A 46 2.36 -3.93 7.16
CA GLU A 46 1.87 -4.86 6.16
C GLU A 46 0.88 -5.84 6.79
N THR A 47 -0.25 -6.08 6.12
CA THR A 47 -1.19 -7.16 6.45
C THR A 47 -1.34 -8.10 5.27
N VAL A 48 -1.06 -9.39 5.46
CA VAL A 48 -1.33 -10.47 4.50
C VAL A 48 -2.53 -11.27 4.98
N PHE A 49 -3.51 -11.46 4.10
CA PHE A 49 -4.72 -12.24 4.38
C PHE A 49 -4.64 -13.60 3.69
N SER A 50 -4.88 -14.66 4.45
CA SER A 50 -4.94 -16.04 3.97
C SER A 50 -6.15 -16.78 4.55
N PHE A 51 -6.43 -17.96 4.04
CA PHE A 51 -7.42 -18.88 4.61
C PHE A 51 -6.70 -20.01 5.34
N ASP A 52 -7.26 -20.46 6.45
CA ASP A 52 -6.80 -21.65 7.16
C ASP A 52 -7.51 -22.92 6.69
N ASP A 53 -7.14 -24.06 7.28
CA ASP A 53 -7.72 -25.36 6.97
C ASP A 53 -9.23 -25.44 7.24
N ASN A 54 -9.75 -24.55 8.10
CA ASN A 54 -11.18 -24.43 8.41
C ASN A 54 -11.88 -23.34 7.57
N ASN A 55 -11.22 -22.83 6.53
CA ASN A 55 -11.69 -21.76 5.65
C ASN A 55 -12.02 -20.45 6.39
N GLN A 56 -11.33 -20.19 7.51
CA GLN A 56 -11.41 -18.94 8.26
C GLN A 56 -10.31 -17.98 7.80
N ILE A 57 -10.60 -16.67 7.81
CA ILE A 57 -9.63 -15.64 7.42
C ILE A 57 -8.56 -15.48 8.51
N GLN A 58 -7.31 -15.73 8.15
CA GLN A 58 -6.15 -15.39 8.95
C GLN A 58 -5.54 -14.07 8.48
N LYS A 59 -5.02 -13.30 9.43
CA LYS A 59 -4.28 -12.05 9.19
C LYS A 59 -2.89 -12.17 9.79
N GLN A 60 -1.87 -11.93 8.98
CA GLN A 60 -0.48 -11.84 9.45
C GLN A 60 -0.01 -10.41 9.25
N THR A 61 0.50 -9.79 10.31
CA THR A 61 1.01 -8.42 10.27
C THR A 61 2.51 -8.37 10.46
N ALA A 62 3.18 -7.49 9.71
CA ALA A 62 4.61 -7.24 9.81
C ALA A 62 4.88 -5.74 9.72
N ARG A 63 5.95 -5.27 10.38
CA ARG A 63 6.37 -3.86 10.35
C ARG A 63 7.67 -3.69 9.60
N SER A 64 7.81 -2.56 8.92
CA SER A 64 9.04 -2.18 8.22
C SER A 64 9.19 -0.66 8.22
N ASP A 65 10.38 -0.18 8.55
CA ASP A 65 10.64 1.26 8.64
C ASP A 65 10.51 1.95 7.27
N MET A 66 10.90 1.27 6.19
CA MET A 66 10.80 1.77 4.84
C MET A 66 10.63 0.63 3.83
N LEU A 67 9.73 0.79 2.85
CA LEU A 67 9.52 -0.14 1.75
C LEU A 67 9.49 0.58 0.39
N LEU A 68 10.13 -0.04 -0.60
CA LEU A 68 9.93 0.28 -2.01
C LEU A 68 8.88 -0.68 -2.58
N VAL A 69 7.76 -0.14 -3.05
CA VAL A 69 6.62 -0.87 -3.59
C VAL A 69 6.61 -0.73 -5.11
N ARG A 70 6.47 -1.85 -5.81
CA ARG A 70 6.37 -1.89 -7.28
C ARG A 70 4.94 -1.59 -7.74
N GLY A 71 4.78 -0.62 -8.63
CA GLY A 71 3.48 -0.11 -9.07
C GLY A 71 2.58 -1.13 -9.77
N ASP A 72 3.15 -2.11 -10.48
CA ASP A 72 2.39 -3.20 -11.11
C ASP A 72 1.49 -3.98 -10.12
N THR A 73 1.88 -3.99 -8.84
CA THR A 73 1.17 -4.71 -7.78
C THR A 73 0.06 -3.89 -7.12
N VAL A 74 0.05 -2.56 -7.31
CA VAL A 74 -0.90 -1.65 -6.70
C VAL A 74 -2.27 -1.77 -7.39
N ILE A 75 -3.33 -1.90 -6.59
CA ILE A 75 -4.71 -1.99 -7.06
C ILE A 75 -5.51 -0.75 -6.63
N LEU A 76 -5.29 -0.29 -5.39
CA LEU A 76 -6.03 0.81 -4.78
C LEU A 76 -5.12 1.60 -3.86
N ILE A 77 -5.31 2.92 -3.85
CA ILE A 77 -4.70 3.86 -2.90
C ILE A 77 -5.85 4.61 -2.23
N ARG A 78 -5.87 4.66 -0.90
CA ARG A 78 -6.84 5.46 -0.14
C ARG A 78 -6.19 6.09 1.08
N GLN A 79 -6.65 7.29 1.46
CA GLN A 79 -6.41 7.85 2.78
C GLN A 79 -7.29 7.15 3.84
#